data_AF-A0A7V2E9J2-F1
#
_entry.id   AF-A0A7V2E9J2-F1
#
_cell.length_a   1.000
_cell.length_b   1.000
_cell.length_c   1.000
_cell.angle_alpha   90.00
_cell.angle_beta   90.00
_cell.angle_gamma   90.00
#
_symmetry.space_group_name_H-M   'P 1'
#
loop_
_entity.id
_entity.type
_entity.pdbx_description
1 polymer ?
#
loop_
_entity_poly.entity_id
_entity_poly.type
_entity_poly.pdbx_seq_one_letter_code
_entity_poly.pdbx_strand_id
1 'polypeptide(L)'
;MSRQVAVTLVSLLAGGIAWAETTAAAIRPALVQSGPGTIPPFYATSRLEPGQTVVVLAEEGEFYAIQPPPGSFSYVPSAAIRLVPGEKSVGVVHEAVTTLVGSQLNAECSTQGVRLSPGTLVRILGQERIRVGQQELHAYRIEPVGEKRYIVKSAIAQPATVQRQATANHENVMPTVLDSRDSFNPGELNLVRLRQLADQAYQRGCQTGDFGEAKRLYRELSAAADPQVRWEAMNRLEFIRLREQEWAAKNAPSQHLQPTTYRPGPGFPSAPEQPLSAKGADSWRPPGKGDSGVDSSYRVCGVLRRSAFYERGQPLYFLEDHLGRLRCYVFGQDSEKWQAWLGRSVEVYGTPPVYRGDLRAEIVTATCIRPLP
;
A
#
# COMPACT_ATOMS: atom_id res chain seq x y z
N MET A 1 -57.66 6.01 -5.39
CA MET A 1 -56.73 4.98 -5.88
C MET A 1 -55.32 5.39 -5.47
N SER A 2 -54.86 4.94 -4.32
CA SER A 2 -53.58 5.33 -3.70
C SER A 2 -52.57 4.21 -3.91
N ARG A 3 -51.45 4.49 -4.61
CA ARG A 3 -50.32 3.55 -4.72
C ARG A 3 -49.24 3.98 -3.73
N GLN A 4 -49.14 3.26 -2.61
CA GLN A 4 -47.97 3.31 -1.74
C GLN A 4 -46.84 2.53 -2.41
N VAL A 5 -45.72 3.19 -2.66
CA VAL A 5 -44.45 2.53 -3.06
C VAL A 5 -43.67 2.31 -1.78
N ALA A 6 -43.59 1.05 -1.34
CA ALA A 6 -42.69 0.63 -0.28
C ALA A 6 -41.26 0.60 -0.83
N VAL A 7 -40.41 1.52 -0.35
CA VAL A 7 -38.97 1.50 -0.61
C VAL A 7 -38.31 0.70 0.51
N THR A 8 -37.91 -0.52 0.19
CA THR A 8 -37.14 -1.39 1.09
C THR A 8 -35.70 -0.90 1.11
N LEU A 9 -35.29 -0.28 2.23
CA LEU A 9 -33.91 0.11 2.49
C LEU A 9 -33.10 -1.16 2.85
N VAL A 10 -32.22 -1.60 1.95
CA VAL A 10 -31.23 -2.65 2.25
C VAL A 10 -30.01 -1.95 2.86
N SER A 11 -29.91 -2.00 4.19
CA SER A 11 -28.72 -1.55 4.91
C SER A 11 -27.61 -2.61 4.79
N LEU A 12 -26.63 -2.36 3.92
CA LEU A 12 -25.36 -3.10 3.97
C LEU A 12 -24.53 -2.58 5.16
N LEU A 13 -24.47 -3.38 6.22
CA LEU A 13 -23.53 -3.20 7.32
C LEU A 13 -22.11 -3.54 6.83
N ALA A 14 -21.35 -2.53 6.42
CA ALA A 14 -19.90 -2.64 6.33
C ALA A 14 -19.33 -2.55 7.76
N GLY A 15 -19.15 -3.71 8.40
CA GLY A 15 -18.50 -3.83 9.71
C GLY A 15 -17.01 -3.55 9.60
N GLY A 16 -16.61 -2.28 9.69
CA GLY A 16 -15.24 -1.94 10.09
C GLY A 16 -15.14 -2.06 11.60
N ILE A 17 -14.52 -3.12 12.11
CA ILE A 17 -14.13 -3.18 13.52
C ILE A 17 -13.07 -2.10 13.71
N ALA A 18 -13.44 -1.01 14.40
CA ALA A 18 -12.47 -0.06 14.94
C ALA A 18 -11.73 -0.80 16.06
N TRP A 19 -10.54 -1.32 15.77
CA TRP A 19 -9.63 -1.80 16.80
C TRP A 19 -9.25 -0.59 17.64
N ALA A 20 -9.55 -0.63 18.94
CA ALA A 20 -9.04 0.37 19.87
C ALA A 20 -7.52 0.39 19.76
N GLU A 21 -6.92 1.58 19.64
CA GLU A 21 -5.47 1.75 19.64
C GLU A 21 -4.91 1.10 20.91
N THR A 22 -4.21 0.00 20.72
CA THR A 22 -3.78 -0.87 21.82
C THR A 22 -2.31 -0.60 22.07
N THR A 23 -1.98 0.10 23.15
CA THR A 23 -0.58 0.35 23.52
C THR A 23 0.01 -0.90 24.16
N ALA A 24 1.19 -1.29 23.72
CA ALA A 24 1.88 -2.48 24.19
C ALA A 24 3.36 -2.17 24.43
N ALA A 25 4.00 -2.85 25.38
CA ALA A 25 5.40 -2.59 25.75
C ALA A 25 6.30 -3.75 25.35
N ALA A 26 7.50 -3.44 24.87
CA ALA A 26 8.54 -4.43 24.65
C ALA A 26 8.98 -5.04 25.99
N ILE A 27 8.95 -6.38 26.10
CA ILE A 27 9.37 -7.09 27.33
C ILE A 27 10.84 -7.52 27.28
N ARG A 28 11.44 -7.46 26.09
CA ARG A 28 12.83 -7.79 25.80
C ARG A 28 13.30 -6.97 24.60
N PRO A 29 14.61 -6.85 24.36
CA PRO A 29 15.08 -6.20 23.14
C PRO A 29 14.48 -6.86 21.90
N ALA A 30 13.91 -6.04 21.02
CA ALA A 30 13.09 -6.52 19.91
C ALA A 30 13.41 -5.76 18.62
N LEU A 31 13.49 -6.47 17.51
CA LEU A 31 13.64 -5.85 16.20
C LEU A 31 12.27 -5.49 15.63
N VAL A 32 12.16 -4.26 15.16
CA VAL A 32 11.02 -3.78 14.39
C VAL A 32 11.36 -3.92 12.92
N GLN A 33 10.47 -4.49 12.12
CA GLN A 33 10.70 -4.93 10.76
C GLN A 33 9.88 -4.16 9.74
N SER A 34 10.36 -4.20 8.49
CA SER A 34 9.72 -3.55 7.34
C SER A 34 8.44 -4.26 6.86
N GLY A 35 8.23 -5.53 7.24
CA GLY A 35 7.03 -6.30 6.90
C GLY A 35 6.78 -7.50 7.84
N PRO A 36 5.62 -8.18 7.71
CA PRO A 36 5.21 -9.27 8.59
C PRO A 36 5.82 -10.61 8.16
N GLY A 37 7.10 -10.82 8.46
CA GLY A 37 7.71 -12.11 8.16
C GLY A 37 9.18 -12.23 8.54
N THR A 38 9.63 -13.46 8.69
CA THR A 38 11.04 -13.81 8.97
C THR A 38 11.83 -14.13 7.72
N ILE A 39 11.16 -14.28 6.57
CA ILE A 39 11.77 -14.59 5.29
C ILE A 39 12.06 -13.27 4.56
N PRO A 40 13.24 -13.11 3.91
CA PRO A 40 13.52 -11.97 3.05
C PRO A 40 12.37 -11.71 2.06
N PRO A 41 12.01 -10.44 1.79
CA PRO A 41 12.88 -9.26 1.88
C PRO A 41 12.71 -8.42 3.16
N PHE A 42 12.04 -8.92 4.20
CA PHE A 42 11.80 -8.11 5.39
C PHE A 42 13.07 -7.95 6.23
N TYR A 43 13.43 -6.70 6.51
CA TYR A 43 14.64 -6.34 7.25
C TYR A 43 14.29 -5.56 8.50
N ALA A 44 15.23 -5.52 9.45
CA ALA A 44 15.09 -4.74 10.67
C ALA A 44 15.25 -3.24 10.36
N THR A 45 14.28 -2.45 10.80
CA THR A 45 14.18 -1.00 10.63
C THR A 45 14.62 -0.24 11.87
N SER A 46 14.35 -0.78 13.06
CA SER A 46 14.80 -0.22 14.33
C SER A 46 14.82 -1.32 15.40
N ARG A 47 15.27 -0.95 16.60
CA ARG A 47 15.30 -1.81 17.77
C ARG A 47 14.55 -1.12 18.90
N LEU A 48 13.68 -1.87 19.56
CA LEU A 48 13.05 -1.46 20.81
C LEU A 48 13.79 -2.08 21.99
N GLU A 49 14.01 -1.27 23.01
CA GLU A 49 14.50 -1.72 24.31
C GLU A 49 13.33 -2.08 25.23
N PRO A 50 13.55 -2.94 26.24
CA PRO A 50 12.52 -3.30 27.22
C PRO A 50 11.87 -2.06 27.86
N GLY A 51 10.55 -2.07 27.99
CA GLY A 51 9.74 -0.98 28.52
C GLY A 51 9.33 0.07 27.48
N GLN A 52 9.94 0.11 26.29
CA GLN A 52 9.49 1.01 25.23
C GLN A 52 8.13 0.58 24.68
N THR A 53 7.24 1.55 24.49
CA THR A 53 5.87 1.31 24.08
C THR A 53 5.68 1.53 22.58
N VAL A 54 4.72 0.80 22.02
CA VAL A 54 4.25 0.93 20.64
C VAL A 54 2.74 0.85 20.59
N VAL A 55 2.14 1.43 19.56
CA VAL A 55 0.71 1.28 19.28
C VAL A 55 0.52 0.12 18.32
N VAL A 56 -0.20 -0.91 18.76
CA VAL A 56 -0.59 -2.07 17.96
C VAL A 56 -1.84 -1.72 17.15
N LEU A 57 -1.74 -1.91 15.83
CA LEU A 57 -2.77 -1.61 14.85
C LEU A 57 -3.53 -2.86 14.41
N ALA A 58 -2.83 -3.99 14.29
CA ALA A 58 -3.43 -5.27 13.90
C ALA A 58 -2.55 -6.45 14.31
N GLU A 59 -3.17 -7.63 14.39
CA GLU A 59 -2.46 -8.90 14.47
C GLU A 59 -2.29 -9.50 13.06
N GLU A 60 -1.07 -9.87 12.67
CA GLU A 60 -0.76 -10.45 11.36
C GLU A 60 0.17 -11.66 11.54
N GLY A 61 -0.41 -12.86 11.69
CA GLY A 61 0.34 -14.09 11.94
C GLY A 61 1.12 -14.04 13.26
N GLU A 62 2.44 -14.25 13.20
CA GLU A 62 3.36 -14.16 14.35
C GLU A 62 3.79 -12.72 14.68
N PHE A 63 3.26 -11.73 13.97
CA PHE A 63 3.61 -10.33 14.11
C PHE A 63 2.44 -9.48 14.57
N TYR A 64 2.77 -8.39 15.26
CA TYR A 64 1.92 -7.23 15.38
C TYR A 64 2.31 -6.22 14.31
N ALA A 65 1.31 -5.74 13.58
CA ALA A 65 1.46 -4.49 12.86
C ALA A 65 1.34 -3.34 13.86
N ILE A 66 2.34 -2.48 13.88
CA ILE A 66 2.44 -1.35 14.81
C ILE A 66 2.54 -0.03 14.06
N GLN A 67 2.17 1.05 14.73
CA GLN A 67 2.53 2.38 14.28
C GLN A 67 4.06 2.50 14.24
N PRO A 68 4.66 3.13 13.21
CA PRO A 68 6.10 3.31 13.13
C PRO A 68 6.65 3.97 14.40
N PRO A 69 7.59 3.34 15.12
CA PRO A 69 8.15 3.93 16.34
C PRO A 69 8.84 5.28 16.06
N PRO A 70 9.05 6.13 17.08
CA PRO A 70 9.76 7.39 16.93
C PRO A 70 11.11 7.24 16.22
N GLY A 71 11.44 8.20 15.35
CA GLY A 71 12.64 8.18 14.50
C GLY A 71 12.53 7.32 13.25
N SER A 72 11.45 6.52 13.11
CA SER A 72 11.15 5.81 11.87
C SER A 72 10.99 6.80 10.72
N PHE A 73 11.37 6.36 9.53
CA PHE A 73 11.28 7.16 8.33
C PHE A 73 11.01 6.26 7.12
N SER A 74 10.65 6.91 6.02
CA SER A 74 10.47 6.29 4.72
C SER A 74 11.15 7.13 3.65
N TYR A 75 11.46 6.54 2.51
CA TYR A 75 11.95 7.25 1.34
C TYR A 75 10.85 7.46 0.33
N VAL A 76 10.91 8.60 -0.34
CA VAL A 76 10.09 8.90 -1.52
C VAL A 76 10.99 9.51 -2.60
N PRO A 77 10.88 9.09 -3.87
CA PRO A 77 11.58 9.73 -4.98
C PRO A 77 11.42 11.25 -4.93
N SER A 78 12.53 12.00 -4.95
CA SER A 78 12.48 13.47 -4.89
C SER A 78 11.70 14.06 -6.06
N ALA A 79 11.71 13.39 -7.23
CA ALA A 79 10.96 13.79 -8.41
C ALA A 79 9.44 13.79 -8.19
N ALA A 80 8.89 13.02 -7.25
CA ALA A 80 7.46 12.96 -6.95
C ALA A 80 7.00 14.04 -5.93
N ILE A 81 7.95 14.79 -5.35
CA ILE A 81 7.70 15.78 -4.32
C ILE A 81 7.98 17.18 -4.84
N ARG A 82 7.03 18.10 -4.63
CA ARG A 82 7.23 19.53 -4.80
C ARG A 82 7.39 20.17 -3.43
N LEU A 83 8.53 20.80 -3.17
CA LEU A 83 8.75 21.55 -1.93
C LEU A 83 7.77 22.72 -1.83
N VAL A 84 7.28 22.98 -0.62
CA VAL A 84 6.50 24.19 -0.35
C VAL A 84 7.43 25.40 -0.39
N PRO A 85 7.12 26.47 -1.15
CA PRO A 85 7.95 27.67 -1.20
C PRO A 85 8.18 28.26 0.19
N GLY A 86 9.45 28.51 0.55
CA GLY A 86 9.83 29.04 1.86
C GLY A 86 9.94 28.00 2.99
N GLU A 87 9.51 26.75 2.78
CA GLU A 87 9.53 25.70 3.80
C GLU A 87 10.14 24.38 3.27
N LYS A 88 11.45 24.21 3.47
CA LYS A 88 12.20 23.05 2.97
C LYS A 88 11.86 21.72 3.67
N SER A 89 11.25 21.79 4.86
CA SER A 89 10.81 20.64 5.65
C SER A 89 9.45 20.09 5.23
N VAL A 90 8.75 20.73 4.29
CA VAL A 90 7.42 20.29 3.84
C VAL A 90 7.41 20.12 2.33
N GLY A 91 6.98 18.95 1.90
CA GLY A 91 6.76 18.61 0.50
C GLY A 91 5.31 18.24 0.24
N VAL A 92 4.84 18.52 -0.97
CA VAL A 92 3.56 18.04 -1.50
C VAL A 92 3.86 16.96 -2.52
N VAL A 93 3.27 15.78 -2.34
CA VAL A 93 3.27 14.73 -3.38
C VAL A 93 2.51 15.27 -4.58
N HIS A 94 3.13 15.40 -5.75
CA HIS A 94 2.43 15.88 -6.95
C HIS A 94 2.10 14.76 -7.94
N GLU A 95 2.78 13.62 -7.81
CA GLU A 95 2.53 12.40 -8.55
C GLU A 95 2.35 11.23 -7.57
N ALA A 96 1.38 10.34 -7.85
CA ALA A 96 1.12 9.18 -6.99
C ALA A 96 2.37 8.29 -6.92
N VAL A 97 2.86 8.01 -5.71
CA VAL A 97 4.16 7.36 -5.53
C VAL A 97 4.13 6.39 -4.35
N THR A 98 4.76 5.23 -4.52
CA THR A 98 4.93 4.26 -3.44
C THR A 98 6.18 4.61 -2.63
N THR A 99 6.05 4.72 -1.31
CA THR A 99 7.20 4.93 -0.44
C THR A 99 8.05 3.67 -0.35
N LEU A 100 9.28 3.82 0.10
CA LEU A 100 10.14 2.72 0.51
C LEU A 100 10.36 2.83 2.01
N VAL A 101 10.20 1.72 2.71
CA VAL A 101 10.47 1.67 4.15
C VAL A 101 11.95 2.01 4.37
N GLY A 102 12.25 2.82 5.38
CA GLY A 102 13.62 3.14 5.79
C GLY A 102 14.06 2.34 7.02
N SER A 103 15.37 2.13 7.15
CA SER A 103 15.98 1.54 8.34
C SER A 103 16.93 2.52 9.04
N GLN A 104 16.84 2.59 10.36
CA GLN A 104 17.82 3.28 11.22
C GLN A 104 19.05 2.40 11.49
N LEU A 105 18.98 1.10 11.20
CA LEU A 105 20.02 0.13 11.54
C LEU A 105 20.98 -0.10 10.38
N ASN A 106 20.54 0.11 9.14
CA ASN A 106 21.33 -0.09 7.93
C ASN A 106 20.74 0.71 6.75
N ALA A 107 21.37 0.62 5.57
CA ALA A 107 20.95 1.32 4.37
C ALA A 107 19.86 0.58 3.55
N GLU A 108 19.25 -0.48 4.09
CA GLU A 108 18.27 -1.28 3.37
C GLU A 108 16.95 -0.52 3.20
N CYS A 109 16.38 -0.57 1.99
CA CYS A 109 15.13 0.11 1.64
C CYS A 109 14.32 -0.61 0.54
N SER A 110 14.53 -1.91 0.34
CA SER A 110 13.85 -2.68 -0.71
C SER A 110 12.35 -2.93 -0.49
N THR A 111 11.86 -2.76 0.75
CA THR A 111 10.43 -2.98 1.07
C THR A 111 9.60 -1.77 0.68
N GLN A 112 8.61 -1.99 -0.19
CA GLN A 112 7.61 -0.98 -0.53
C GLN A 112 6.68 -0.71 0.66
N GLY A 113 6.45 0.56 0.95
CA GLY A 113 5.52 1.05 1.96
C GLY A 113 4.16 1.40 1.37
N VAL A 114 3.60 2.51 1.83
CA VAL A 114 2.28 3.00 1.42
C VAL A 114 2.38 3.79 0.11
N ARG A 115 1.35 3.68 -0.73
CA ARG A 115 1.19 4.54 -1.90
C ARG A 115 0.59 5.88 -1.48
N LEU A 116 1.38 6.94 -1.60
CA LEU A 116 0.94 8.31 -1.38
C LEU A 116 0.22 8.83 -2.62
N SER A 117 -0.95 9.42 -2.41
CA SER A 117 -1.70 10.11 -3.46
C SER A 117 -1.12 11.50 -3.70
N PRO A 118 -1.30 12.07 -4.90
CA PRO A 118 -1.08 13.50 -5.12
C PRO A 118 -1.80 14.34 -4.06
N GLY A 119 -1.28 15.51 -3.73
CA GLY A 119 -1.76 16.41 -2.68
C GLY A 119 -1.38 16.02 -1.25
N THR A 120 -0.87 14.81 -1.01
CA THR A 120 -0.39 14.42 0.33
C THR A 120 0.79 15.31 0.75
N LEU A 121 0.70 15.99 1.90
CA LEU A 121 1.87 16.63 2.49
C LEU A 121 2.72 15.59 3.19
N VAL A 122 4.04 15.77 3.09
CA VAL A 122 5.03 14.96 3.78
C VAL A 122 5.98 15.88 4.53
N ARG A 123 6.37 15.47 5.75
CA ARG A 123 7.46 16.11 6.48
C ARG A 123 8.78 15.52 5.98
N ILE A 124 9.63 16.37 5.42
CA ILE A 124 10.95 16.02 4.90
C ILE A 124 11.96 16.13 6.05
N LEU A 125 12.61 15.01 6.34
CA LEU A 125 13.66 14.86 7.34
C LEU A 125 15.06 15.06 6.75
N GLY A 126 15.22 14.85 5.45
CA GLY A 126 16.50 14.96 4.76
C GLY A 126 16.41 14.53 3.31
N GLN A 127 17.53 14.61 2.60
CA GLN A 127 17.68 14.15 1.22
C GLN A 127 18.88 13.22 1.13
N GLU A 128 18.70 12.09 0.44
CA GLU A 128 19.71 11.04 0.34
C GLU A 128 19.72 10.42 -1.08
N ARG A 129 20.80 9.73 -1.41
CA ARG A 129 20.87 8.86 -2.58
C ARG A 129 20.78 7.42 -2.09
N ILE A 130 19.72 6.73 -2.49
CA ILE A 130 19.47 5.35 -2.07
C ILE A 130 19.62 4.41 -3.26
N ARG A 131 19.97 3.15 -2.99
CA ARG A 131 20.02 2.10 -4.00
C ARG A 131 18.84 1.16 -3.84
N VAL A 132 18.11 0.96 -4.92
CA VAL A 132 16.96 0.05 -5.00
C VAL A 132 17.24 -0.92 -6.13
N GLY A 133 17.62 -2.15 -5.78
CA GLY A 133 18.15 -3.11 -6.76
C GLY A 133 19.43 -2.57 -7.40
N GLN A 134 19.42 -2.40 -8.72
CA GLN A 134 20.54 -1.85 -9.50
C GLN A 134 20.46 -0.33 -9.73
N GLN A 135 19.36 0.31 -9.32
CA GLN A 135 19.12 1.72 -9.59
C GLN A 135 19.50 2.60 -8.40
N GLU A 136 20.20 3.70 -8.66
CA GLU A 136 20.41 4.79 -7.71
C GLU A 136 19.28 5.82 -7.86
N LEU A 137 18.69 6.22 -6.74
CA LEU A 137 17.56 7.13 -6.69
C LEU A 137 17.87 8.31 -5.75
N HIS A 138 17.63 9.53 -6.24
CA HIS A 138 17.54 10.70 -5.36
C HIS A 138 16.20 10.66 -4.63
N ALA A 139 16.25 10.55 -3.30
CA ALA A 139 15.08 10.42 -2.47
C ALA A 139 15.06 11.46 -1.35
N TYR A 140 13.86 11.87 -0.96
CA TYR A 140 13.65 12.50 0.34
C TYR A 140 13.42 11.42 1.39
N ARG A 141 14.10 11.58 2.52
CA ARG A 141 13.73 10.92 3.76
C ARG A 141 12.55 11.69 4.34
N ILE A 142 11.43 11.00 4.54
CA ILE A 142 10.18 11.58 5.05
C ILE A 142 9.74 10.86 6.31
N GLU A 143 8.88 11.52 7.07
CA GLU A 143 8.12 10.82 8.09
C GLU A 143 7.13 9.84 7.48
N PRO A 144 6.95 8.66 8.06
CA PRO A 144 6.02 7.67 7.53
C PRO A 144 4.58 8.21 7.62
N VAL A 145 3.85 8.17 6.51
CA VAL A 145 2.45 8.63 6.43
C VAL A 145 1.54 7.43 6.25
N GLY A 146 0.78 7.07 7.29
CA GLY A 146 -0.15 5.93 7.26
C GLY A 146 0.52 4.56 7.09
N GLU A 147 1.85 4.48 7.23
CA GLU A 147 2.60 3.23 7.15
C GLU A 147 2.51 2.42 8.44
N LYS A 148 2.85 1.13 8.31
CA LYS A 148 2.99 0.20 9.43
C LYS A 148 4.44 -0.25 9.55
N ARG A 149 4.81 -0.67 10.75
CA ARG A 149 6.00 -1.48 11.02
C ARG A 149 5.57 -2.76 11.71
N TYR A 150 6.48 -3.73 11.83
CA TYR A 150 6.12 -5.05 12.32
C TYR A 150 7.03 -5.49 13.46
N ILE A 151 6.46 -6.15 14.47
CA ILE A 151 7.23 -6.69 15.58
C ILE A 151 6.68 -8.06 15.97
N VAL A 152 7.56 -8.99 16.33
CA VAL A 152 7.13 -10.34 16.71
C VAL A 152 6.28 -10.30 17.98
N LYS A 153 5.16 -11.02 18.00
CA LYS A 153 4.22 -11.02 19.13
C LYS A 153 4.90 -11.39 20.45
N SER A 154 5.78 -12.38 20.43
CA SER A 154 6.53 -12.86 21.60
C SER A 154 7.53 -11.86 22.20
N ALA A 155 7.68 -10.68 21.62
CA ALA A 155 8.55 -9.63 22.14
C ALA A 155 7.77 -8.50 22.84
N ILE A 156 6.44 -8.55 22.82
CA ILE A 156 5.56 -7.50 23.33
C ILE A 156 4.63 -8.09 24.39
N ALA A 157 4.48 -7.41 25.52
CA ALA A 157 3.40 -7.71 26.46
C ALA A 157 2.09 -7.19 25.88
N GLN A 158 1.10 -8.06 25.69
CA GLN A 158 -0.26 -7.60 25.45
C GLN A 158 -0.70 -6.73 26.64
N PRO A 159 -1.34 -5.57 26.42
CA PRO A 159 -2.04 -4.92 27.50
C PRO A 159 -3.13 -5.89 27.95
N ALA A 160 -3.23 -6.12 29.27
CA ALA A 160 -4.41 -6.76 29.82
C ALA A 160 -5.62 -5.94 29.34
N THR A 161 -6.48 -6.53 28.53
CA THR A 161 -7.76 -5.94 28.19
C THR A 161 -8.46 -5.67 29.52
N VAL A 162 -8.51 -4.41 29.96
CA VAL A 162 -9.40 -4.02 31.05
C VAL A 162 -10.81 -4.14 30.48
N GLN A 163 -11.33 -5.36 30.43
CA GLN A 163 -12.75 -5.59 30.31
C GLN A 163 -13.37 -4.94 31.53
N ARG A 164 -13.96 -3.75 31.36
CA ARG A 164 -14.99 -3.27 32.28
C ARG A 164 -16.16 -4.25 32.19
N GLN A 165 -16.06 -5.37 32.90
CA GLN A 165 -17.22 -6.11 33.35
C GLN A 165 -17.85 -5.28 34.45
N ALA A 166 -18.78 -4.41 34.04
CA ALA A 166 -19.83 -3.97 34.94
C ALA A 166 -20.76 -5.17 35.20
N THR A 167 -21.25 -5.22 36.45
CA THR A 167 -22.16 -6.19 37.08
C THR A 167 -21.51 -7.51 37.52
N ALA A 168 -21.69 -7.96 38.75
CA ALA A 168 -22.13 -7.33 39.99
C ALA A 168 -21.62 -8.27 41.09
N ASN A 169 -20.83 -7.76 42.03
CA ASN A 169 -20.74 -8.38 43.34
C ASN A 169 -20.63 -7.30 44.39
N HIS A 170 -21.66 -7.30 45.23
CA HIS A 170 -21.82 -6.51 46.42
C HIS A 170 -20.75 -6.98 47.41
N GLU A 171 -19.67 -6.24 47.59
CA GLU A 171 -18.94 -6.30 48.84
C GLU A 171 -18.22 -4.98 49.13
N ASN A 172 -18.50 -4.53 50.33
CA ASN A 172 -18.30 -3.20 50.86
C ASN A 172 -16.82 -3.06 51.29
N VAL A 173 -15.98 -2.44 50.46
CA VAL A 173 -14.65 -1.98 50.89
C VAL A 173 -14.37 -0.64 50.23
N MET A 174 -14.37 0.42 51.04
CA MET A 174 -13.79 1.70 50.65
C MET A 174 -12.27 1.57 50.53
N PRO A 175 -11.65 2.10 49.47
CA PRO A 175 -10.29 2.59 49.55
C PRO A 175 -10.30 4.12 49.50
N THR A 176 -9.70 4.70 50.52
CA THR A 176 -9.26 6.09 50.59
C THR A 176 -8.52 6.47 49.32
N VAL A 177 -9.12 7.33 48.50
CA VAL A 177 -8.47 7.92 47.32
C VAL A 177 -7.56 9.04 47.80
N LEU A 178 -6.24 8.82 47.70
CA LEU A 178 -5.27 9.89 47.74
C LEU A 178 -5.36 10.66 46.42
N ASP A 179 -5.63 11.95 46.56
CA ASP A 179 -5.79 12.97 45.52
C ASP A 179 -4.54 13.03 44.63
N SER A 180 -4.70 12.82 43.32
CA SER A 180 -3.73 13.20 42.30
C SER A 180 -4.51 13.84 41.15
N ARG A 181 -4.66 15.15 41.26
CA ARG A 181 -5.33 16.01 40.28
C ARG A 181 -4.40 16.23 39.09
N ASP A 182 -4.47 15.35 38.10
CA ASP A 182 -4.05 15.71 36.75
C ASP A 182 -5.03 16.75 36.20
N SER A 183 -4.49 17.92 35.94
CA SER A 183 -5.22 19.10 35.50
C SER A 183 -5.62 18.92 34.04
N PHE A 184 -6.82 18.39 33.79
CA PHE A 184 -7.41 18.33 32.46
C PHE A 184 -7.58 19.75 31.90
N ASN A 185 -6.86 20.02 30.82
CA ASN A 185 -6.88 21.32 30.16
C ASN A 185 -8.16 21.40 29.28
N PRO A 186 -9.14 22.26 29.58
CA PRO A 186 -10.45 22.25 28.90
C PRO A 186 -10.37 22.54 27.39
N GLY A 187 -9.26 23.10 26.89
CA GLY A 187 -9.03 23.32 25.46
C GLY A 187 -8.80 22.03 24.66
N GLU A 188 -8.26 20.98 25.29
CA GLU A 188 -7.92 19.72 24.59
C GLU A 188 -9.18 18.91 24.27
N LEU A 189 -10.16 18.91 25.19
CA LEU A 189 -11.46 18.25 24.98
C LEU A 189 -12.23 18.84 23.78
N ASN A 190 -12.10 20.15 23.56
CA ASN A 190 -12.71 20.83 22.42
C ASN A 190 -12.05 20.44 21.09
N LEU A 191 -10.73 20.29 21.05
CA LEU A 191 -10.00 19.87 19.85
C LEU A 191 -10.37 18.45 19.42
N VAL A 192 -10.46 17.52 20.38
CA VAL A 192 -10.86 16.12 20.10
C VAL A 192 -12.26 16.08 19.48
N ARG A 193 -13.21 16.82 20.08
CA ARG A 193 -14.59 16.88 19.57
C ARG A 193 -14.66 17.54 18.19
N LEU A 194 -13.91 18.61 17.96
CA LEU A 194 -13.86 19.30 16.67
C LEU A 194 -13.29 18.40 15.57
N ARG A 195 -12.23 17.63 15.88
CA ARG A 195 -11.64 16.63 14.97
C ARG A 195 -12.65 15.55 14.60
N GLN A 196 -13.36 14.99 15.58
CA GLN A 196 -14.39 13.99 15.33
C GLN A 196 -15.52 14.51 14.44
N LEU A 197 -15.98 15.75 14.67
CA LEU A 197 -16.98 16.39 13.80
C LEU A 197 -16.46 16.61 12.38
N ALA A 198 -15.20 17.02 12.22
CA ALA A 198 -14.57 17.23 10.92
C ALA A 198 -14.49 15.92 10.11
N ASP A 199 -14.12 14.82 10.75
CA ASP A 199 -14.10 13.50 10.12
C ASP A 199 -15.49 13.00 9.73
N GLN A 200 -16.49 13.18 10.60
CA GLN A 200 -17.88 12.83 10.26
C GLN A 200 -18.39 13.62 9.05
N ALA A 201 -18.10 14.92 8.99
CA ALA A 201 -18.45 15.76 7.84
C ALA A 201 -17.72 15.33 6.57
N TYR A 202 -16.45 14.95 6.67
CA TYR A 202 -15.68 14.42 5.53
C TYR A 202 -16.27 13.13 4.99
N GLN A 203 -16.64 12.18 5.86
CA GLN A 203 -17.26 10.91 5.44
C GLN A 203 -18.60 11.16 4.75
N ARG A 204 -19.41 12.11 5.26
CA ARG A 204 -20.64 12.54 4.58
C ARG A 204 -20.34 13.10 3.19
N GLY A 205 -19.35 13.98 3.06
CA GLY A 205 -18.93 14.54 1.77
C GLY A 205 -18.44 13.48 0.78
N CYS A 206 -17.80 12.42 1.23
CA CYS A 206 -17.42 11.29 0.38
C CYS A 206 -18.63 10.56 -0.23
N GLN A 207 -19.78 10.60 0.45
CA GLN A 207 -21.02 9.97 0.00
C GLN A 207 -21.86 10.91 -0.87
N THR A 208 -21.90 12.21 -0.52
CA THR A 208 -22.77 13.20 -1.17
C THR A 208 -22.08 14.04 -2.23
N GLY A 209 -20.75 14.12 -2.20
CA GLY A 209 -19.96 15.08 -2.97
C GLY A 209 -19.89 16.48 -2.37
N ASP A 210 -20.62 16.76 -1.27
CA ASP A 210 -20.59 18.06 -0.59
C ASP A 210 -19.62 18.04 0.59
N PHE A 211 -18.47 18.72 0.41
CA PHE A 211 -17.44 18.83 1.43
C PHE A 211 -17.42 20.19 2.14
N GLY A 212 -18.46 21.03 1.99
CA GLY A 212 -18.49 22.37 2.55
C GLY A 212 -18.28 22.41 4.07
N GLU A 213 -19.02 21.58 4.80
CA GLU A 213 -18.93 21.49 6.27
C GLU A 213 -17.55 20.96 6.72
N ALA A 214 -17.03 19.93 6.05
CA ALA A 214 -15.72 19.36 6.33
C ALA A 214 -14.61 20.41 6.14
N LYS A 215 -14.63 21.17 5.05
CA LYS A 215 -13.65 22.25 4.81
C LYS A 215 -13.70 23.32 5.88
N ARG A 216 -14.89 23.71 6.35
CA ARG A 216 -15.02 24.69 7.43
C ARG A 216 -14.35 24.19 8.71
N LEU A 217 -14.64 22.96 9.13
CA LEU A 217 -14.12 22.37 10.36
C LEU A 217 -12.60 22.12 10.29
N TYR A 218 -12.08 21.64 9.16
CA TYR A 218 -10.63 21.48 9.00
C TYR A 218 -9.88 22.80 8.90
N ARG A 219 -10.47 23.87 8.36
CA ARG A 219 -9.86 25.21 8.44
C ARG A 219 -9.75 25.69 9.89
N GLU A 220 -10.76 25.43 10.70
CA GLU A 220 -10.74 25.74 12.13
C GLU A 220 -9.66 24.93 12.86
N LEU A 221 -9.53 23.62 12.60
CA LEU A 221 -8.44 22.79 13.13
C LEU A 221 -7.05 23.24 12.65
N SER A 222 -6.94 23.76 11.43
CA SER A 222 -5.67 24.28 10.91
C SER A 222 -5.18 25.54 11.65
N ALA A 223 -6.05 26.20 12.41
CA ALA A 223 -5.67 27.32 13.28
C ALA A 223 -5.22 26.87 14.68
N ALA A 224 -5.24 25.56 14.99
CA ALA A 224 -4.83 25.05 16.29
C ALA A 224 -3.35 25.36 16.59
N ALA A 225 -3.06 25.63 17.87
CA ALA A 225 -1.69 25.90 18.35
C ALA A 225 -0.77 24.68 18.17
N ASP A 226 -1.31 23.47 18.30
CA ASP A 226 -0.60 22.22 18.08
C ASP A 226 -0.20 22.06 16.60
N PRO A 227 1.12 22.00 16.28
CA PRO A 227 1.61 21.80 14.92
C PRO A 227 1.13 20.51 14.26
N GLN A 228 0.93 19.43 15.03
CA GLN A 228 0.53 18.13 14.50
C GLN A 228 -0.93 18.16 14.04
N VAL A 229 -1.83 18.70 14.87
CA VAL A 229 -3.26 18.89 14.52
C VAL A 229 -3.41 19.80 13.32
N ARG A 230 -2.63 20.89 13.28
CA ARG A 230 -2.63 21.83 12.15
C ARG A 230 -2.21 21.14 10.85
N TRP A 231 -1.13 20.37 10.89
CA TRP A 231 -0.63 19.65 9.72
C TRP A 231 -1.62 18.60 9.20
N GLU A 232 -2.24 17.84 10.11
CA GLU A 232 -3.29 16.89 9.76
C GLU A 232 -4.49 17.58 9.10
N ALA A 233 -4.93 18.71 9.63
CA ALA A 233 -6.06 19.45 9.11
C ALA A 233 -5.77 20.02 7.71
N MET A 234 -4.57 20.55 7.46
CA MET A 234 -4.13 21.02 6.14
C MET A 234 -4.09 19.88 5.12
N ASN A 235 -3.56 18.72 5.51
CA ASN A 235 -3.59 17.51 4.67
C ASN A 235 -5.02 17.16 4.24
N ARG A 236 -5.94 17.17 5.20
CA ARG A 236 -7.32 16.78 4.95
C ARG A 236 -8.05 17.76 4.03
N LEU A 237 -7.72 19.06 4.09
CA LEU A 237 -8.23 20.06 3.15
C LEU A 237 -7.78 19.79 1.71
N GLU A 238 -6.52 19.39 1.48
CA GLU A 238 -6.05 19.03 0.14
C GLU A 238 -6.69 17.73 -0.37
N PHE A 239 -6.88 16.73 0.50
CA PHE A 239 -7.62 15.51 0.14
C PHE A 239 -9.05 15.83 -0.31
N ILE A 240 -9.73 16.72 0.41
CA ILE A 240 -11.05 17.20 0.02
C ILE A 240 -11.01 17.86 -1.36
N ARG A 241 -10.05 18.77 -1.61
CA ARG A 241 -9.93 19.46 -2.89
C ARG A 241 -9.76 18.49 -4.07
N LEU A 242 -8.96 17.45 -3.90
CA LEU A 242 -8.77 16.42 -4.93
C LEU A 242 -10.01 15.56 -5.13
N ARG A 243 -10.70 15.18 -4.06
CA ARG A 243 -11.98 14.46 -4.15
C ARG A 243 -13.04 15.28 -4.87
N GLU A 244 -13.11 16.59 -4.63
CA GLU A 244 -14.01 17.49 -5.35
C GLU A 244 -13.68 17.51 -6.86
N GLN A 245 -12.40 17.50 -7.24
CA GLN A 245 -11.99 17.40 -8.65
C GLN A 245 -12.39 16.05 -9.28
N GLU A 246 -12.17 14.94 -8.59
CA GLU A 246 -12.62 13.61 -9.05
C GLU A 246 -14.14 13.55 -9.21
N TRP A 247 -14.88 14.10 -8.25
CA TRP A 247 -16.34 14.13 -8.29
C TRP A 247 -16.85 15.02 -9.43
N ALA A 248 -16.23 16.18 -9.63
CA ALA A 248 -16.52 17.06 -10.76
C ALA A 248 -16.21 16.38 -12.10
N ALA A 249 -15.10 15.65 -12.22
CA ALA A 249 -14.74 14.93 -13.44
C ALA A 249 -15.73 13.78 -13.75
N LYS A 250 -16.20 13.05 -12.73
CA LYS A 250 -17.20 11.99 -12.88
C LYS A 250 -18.58 12.52 -13.29
N ASN A 251 -18.96 13.69 -12.78
CA ASN A 251 -20.26 14.30 -13.02
C ASN A 251 -20.22 15.35 -14.15
N ALA A 252 -19.06 15.60 -14.74
CA ALA A 252 -18.96 16.46 -15.91
C ALA A 252 -19.80 15.83 -17.03
N PRO A 253 -20.69 16.61 -17.69
CA PRO A 253 -21.43 16.10 -18.82
C PRO A 253 -20.41 15.61 -19.85
N SER A 254 -20.52 14.34 -20.25
CA SER A 254 -19.67 13.74 -21.27
C SER A 254 -19.68 14.65 -22.49
N GLN A 255 -18.64 15.47 -22.64
CA GLN A 255 -18.39 16.13 -23.90
C GLN A 255 -18.03 14.97 -24.83
N HIS A 256 -19.03 14.52 -25.60
CA HIS A 256 -18.81 13.66 -26.74
C HIS A 256 -17.82 14.41 -27.63
N LEU A 257 -16.54 14.08 -27.47
CA LEU A 257 -15.52 14.34 -28.46
C LEU A 257 -16.04 13.64 -29.71
N GLN A 258 -16.64 14.42 -30.60
CA GLN A 258 -17.03 13.99 -31.92
C GLN A 258 -15.83 13.22 -32.49
N PRO A 259 -15.99 11.96 -32.91
CA PRO A 259 -14.88 11.21 -33.46
C PRO A 259 -14.32 12.03 -34.62
N THR A 260 -13.10 12.54 -34.45
CA THR A 260 -12.33 13.10 -35.55
C THR A 260 -12.27 11.99 -36.59
N THR A 261 -13.05 12.16 -37.66
CA THR A 261 -13.03 11.30 -38.83
C THR A 261 -11.61 11.32 -39.37
N TYR A 262 -10.87 10.27 -39.04
CA TYR A 262 -9.55 10.03 -39.59
C TYR A 262 -9.74 9.87 -41.09
N ARG A 263 -9.35 10.89 -41.84
CA ARG A 263 -9.34 10.89 -43.30
C ARG A 263 -8.01 10.27 -43.71
N PRO A 264 -7.95 9.02 -44.17
CA PRO A 264 -6.69 8.43 -44.62
C PRO A 264 -6.17 9.25 -45.81
N GLY A 265 -4.94 9.75 -45.67
CA GLY A 265 -4.23 10.37 -46.78
C GLY A 265 -3.95 9.34 -47.88
N PRO A 266 -4.09 9.70 -49.16
CA PRO A 266 -3.82 8.78 -50.26
C PRO A 266 -2.32 8.51 -50.35
N GLY A 267 -1.89 7.25 -50.22
CA GLY A 267 -0.51 6.89 -50.58
C GLY A 267 0.18 5.72 -49.87
N PHE A 268 -0.48 4.83 -49.13
CA PHE A 268 0.20 3.67 -48.56
C PHE A 268 0.06 2.41 -49.45
N PRO A 269 1.16 1.84 -49.96
CA PRO A 269 1.14 0.60 -50.72
C PRO A 269 0.93 -0.61 -49.79
N SER A 270 0.05 -1.51 -50.24
CA SER A 270 -0.28 -2.79 -49.60
C SER A 270 0.93 -3.71 -49.55
N ALA A 271 1.24 -4.27 -48.37
CA ALA A 271 2.24 -5.32 -48.21
C ALA A 271 1.67 -6.70 -48.61
N PRO A 272 2.45 -7.58 -49.26
CA PRO A 272 1.98 -8.90 -49.68
C PRO A 272 2.03 -9.93 -48.53
N GLU A 273 0.98 -10.74 -48.46
CA GLU A 273 0.84 -11.92 -47.60
C GLU A 273 1.85 -13.01 -47.98
N GLN A 274 2.52 -13.61 -47.00
CA GLN A 274 3.26 -14.87 -47.16
C GLN A 274 2.62 -15.97 -46.30
N PRO A 275 2.41 -17.18 -46.85
CA PRO A 275 1.82 -18.30 -46.11
C PRO A 275 2.86 -19.05 -45.27
N LEU A 276 2.42 -19.44 -44.06
CA LEU A 276 3.13 -20.29 -43.11
C LEU A 276 3.23 -21.73 -43.61
N SER A 277 4.45 -22.29 -43.61
CA SER A 277 4.70 -23.71 -43.85
C SER A 277 4.94 -24.44 -42.52
N ALA A 278 4.06 -25.37 -42.19
CA ALA A 278 4.17 -26.29 -41.07
C ALA A 278 5.08 -27.49 -41.40
N LYS A 279 5.91 -27.94 -40.45
CA LYS A 279 6.43 -29.32 -40.37
C LYS A 279 7.11 -29.58 -39.02
N GLY A 280 6.77 -30.71 -38.40
CA GLY A 280 7.65 -31.42 -37.47
C GLY A 280 7.10 -31.65 -36.07
N ALA A 281 6.26 -32.68 -35.92
CA ALA A 281 6.12 -33.40 -34.66
C ALA A 281 7.31 -34.35 -34.49
N ASP A 282 7.89 -34.45 -33.28
CA ASP A 282 8.09 -35.75 -32.62
C ASP A 282 8.77 -35.69 -31.24
N SER A 283 8.31 -36.62 -30.40
CA SER A 283 8.94 -37.24 -29.24
C SER A 283 8.85 -36.57 -27.86
N TRP A 284 7.88 -37.08 -27.09
CA TRP A 284 7.80 -37.05 -25.64
C TRP A 284 8.83 -38.02 -25.02
N ARG A 285 9.58 -37.60 -23.99
CA ARG A 285 10.34 -38.48 -23.06
C ARG A 285 10.10 -38.01 -21.61
N PRO A 286 9.71 -38.89 -20.67
CA PRO A 286 9.70 -38.60 -19.23
C PRO A 286 11.02 -39.04 -18.55
N PRO A 287 11.25 -38.64 -17.29
CA PRO A 287 12.55 -38.15 -16.85
C PRO A 287 13.35 -39.15 -16.01
N GLY A 288 14.67 -39.07 -16.11
CA GLY A 288 15.56 -39.77 -15.20
C GLY A 288 17.00 -39.27 -15.31
N LYS A 289 17.46 -38.66 -14.21
CA LYS A 289 18.82 -38.79 -13.67
C LYS A 289 19.92 -37.88 -14.24
N GLY A 290 20.13 -36.79 -13.50
CA GLY A 290 21.46 -36.33 -13.10
C GLY A 290 22.17 -35.35 -14.02
N ASP A 291 22.06 -34.05 -13.71
CA ASP A 291 23.24 -33.19 -13.78
C ASP A 291 23.15 -32.10 -12.71
N SER A 292 24.08 -32.16 -11.76
CA SER A 292 24.27 -31.19 -10.68
C SER A 292 25.21 -30.09 -11.15
N GLY A 293 24.84 -29.40 -12.22
CA GLY A 293 25.31 -28.05 -12.49
C GLY A 293 24.37 -27.10 -11.77
N VAL A 294 24.86 -26.30 -10.83
CA VAL A 294 24.06 -25.25 -10.19
C VAL A 294 23.73 -24.22 -11.25
N ASP A 295 22.62 -24.46 -11.94
CA ASP A 295 22.11 -23.62 -13.01
C ASP A 295 21.68 -22.30 -12.36
N SER A 296 22.42 -21.23 -12.65
CA SER A 296 22.18 -19.87 -12.16
C SER A 296 20.95 -19.23 -12.83
N SER A 297 19.92 -20.04 -13.05
CA SER A 297 18.65 -19.61 -13.59
C SER A 297 17.92 -18.77 -12.54
N TYR A 298 17.47 -17.60 -12.96
CA TYR A 298 16.63 -16.74 -12.14
C TYR A 298 15.34 -17.49 -11.80
N ARG A 299 14.91 -17.40 -10.54
CA ARG A 299 13.75 -18.09 -10.00
C ARG A 299 12.74 -17.08 -9.45
N VAL A 300 11.48 -17.21 -9.85
CA VAL A 300 10.39 -16.39 -9.33
C VAL A 300 9.12 -17.22 -9.14
N CYS A 301 8.39 -16.96 -8.06
CA CYS A 301 7.17 -17.66 -7.68
C CYS A 301 5.98 -16.72 -7.67
N GLY A 302 4.80 -17.25 -8.02
CA GLY A 302 3.52 -16.54 -7.96
C GLY A 302 2.36 -17.34 -8.54
N VAL A 303 1.16 -16.74 -8.56
CA VAL A 303 -0.01 -17.30 -9.24
C VAL A 303 0.04 -16.92 -10.71
N LEU A 304 0.02 -17.91 -11.60
CA LEU A 304 0.10 -17.66 -13.05
C LEU A 304 -1.23 -17.12 -13.59
N ARG A 305 -1.18 -15.97 -14.26
CA ARG A 305 -2.32 -15.35 -14.94
C ARG A 305 -2.03 -15.12 -16.41
N ARG A 306 -3.10 -15.03 -17.21
CA ARG A 306 -3.03 -14.72 -18.64
C ARG A 306 -3.02 -13.20 -18.84
N SER A 307 -2.07 -12.70 -19.60
CA SER A 307 -2.03 -11.29 -20.00
C SER A 307 -2.89 -11.02 -21.23
N ALA A 308 -3.25 -9.74 -21.44
CA ALA A 308 -3.77 -9.25 -22.72
C ALA A 308 -2.67 -8.92 -23.74
N PHE A 309 -1.41 -8.88 -23.31
CA PHE A 309 -0.26 -8.56 -24.15
C PHE A 309 0.26 -9.81 -24.89
N TYR A 310 0.87 -9.55 -26.04
CA TYR A 310 1.46 -10.57 -26.90
C TYR A 310 2.89 -10.17 -27.24
N GLU A 311 3.78 -11.15 -27.28
CA GLU A 311 5.19 -10.99 -27.67
C GLU A 311 5.48 -12.01 -28.77
N ARG A 312 5.94 -11.54 -29.94
CA ARG A 312 6.25 -12.42 -31.10
C ARG A 312 5.09 -13.36 -31.49
N GLY A 313 3.85 -12.87 -31.39
CA GLY A 313 2.64 -13.63 -31.72
C GLY A 313 2.20 -14.65 -30.66
N GLN A 314 2.93 -14.78 -29.54
CA GLN A 314 2.56 -15.64 -28.42
C GLN A 314 1.99 -14.81 -27.26
N PRO A 315 1.00 -15.32 -26.52
CA PRO A 315 0.46 -14.61 -25.37
C PRO A 315 1.51 -14.51 -24.26
N LEU A 316 1.58 -13.34 -23.63
CA LEU A 316 2.32 -13.17 -22.39
C LEU A 316 1.51 -13.70 -21.21
N TYR A 317 2.22 -14.14 -20.18
CA TYR A 317 1.66 -14.49 -18.88
C TYR A 317 2.22 -13.55 -17.84
N PHE A 318 1.65 -13.53 -16.65
CA PHE A 318 2.23 -12.81 -15.54
C PHE A 318 2.05 -13.56 -14.23
N LEU A 319 2.93 -13.27 -13.28
CA LEU A 319 2.85 -13.82 -11.93
C LEU A 319 2.28 -12.77 -11.00
N GLU A 320 1.24 -13.14 -10.26
CA GLU A 320 0.73 -12.38 -9.13
C GLU A 320 1.35 -12.88 -7.82
N ASP A 321 1.59 -11.98 -6.88
CA ASP A 321 1.82 -12.37 -5.49
C ASP A 321 0.49 -12.78 -4.80
N HIS A 322 0.58 -13.22 -3.55
CA HIS A 322 -0.59 -13.62 -2.75
C HIS A 322 -1.57 -12.45 -2.47
N LEU A 323 -1.18 -11.21 -2.75
CA LEU A 323 -2.01 -10.01 -2.63
C LEU A 323 -2.61 -9.59 -3.98
N GLY A 324 -2.44 -10.39 -5.03
CA GLY A 324 -2.93 -10.10 -6.38
C GLY A 324 -2.10 -9.02 -7.11
N ARG A 325 -0.89 -8.70 -6.65
CA ARG A 325 -0.04 -7.70 -7.30
C ARG A 325 0.86 -8.33 -8.34
N LEU A 326 1.02 -7.65 -9.47
CA LEU A 326 1.93 -8.04 -10.55
C LEU A 326 3.38 -8.09 -10.04
N ARG A 327 4.03 -9.25 -10.17
CA ARG A 327 5.47 -9.42 -9.91
C ARG A 327 6.29 -9.19 -11.17
N CYS A 328 5.99 -9.95 -12.22
CA CYS A 328 6.66 -9.85 -13.52
C CYS A 328 5.77 -10.46 -14.61
N TYR A 329 6.05 -10.09 -15.85
CA TYR A 329 5.59 -10.82 -17.02
C TYR A 329 6.51 -12.01 -17.30
N VAL A 330 5.91 -13.05 -17.84
CA VAL A 330 6.60 -14.29 -18.18
C VAL A 330 6.34 -14.60 -19.64
N PHE A 331 7.43 -14.82 -20.37
CA PHE A 331 7.43 -15.23 -21.78
C PHE A 331 8.16 -16.56 -21.92
N GLY A 332 7.65 -17.48 -22.73
CA GLY A 332 8.33 -18.75 -22.93
C GLY A 332 7.74 -19.56 -24.07
N GLN A 333 8.52 -20.53 -24.55
CA GLN A 333 8.30 -21.20 -25.82
C GLN A 333 7.06 -22.11 -25.82
N ASP A 334 6.66 -22.62 -24.65
CA ASP A 334 5.59 -23.61 -24.48
C ASP A 334 4.28 -22.99 -23.94
N SER A 335 3.78 -21.92 -24.56
CA SER A 335 2.57 -21.21 -24.08
C SER A 335 1.34 -22.12 -23.92
N GLU A 336 1.20 -23.16 -24.75
CA GLU A 336 0.10 -24.13 -24.64
C GLU A 336 0.14 -24.91 -23.32
N LYS A 337 1.33 -25.35 -22.88
CA LYS A 337 1.49 -26.07 -21.61
C LYS A 337 1.18 -25.17 -20.41
N TRP A 338 1.39 -23.87 -20.55
CA TRP A 338 1.19 -22.91 -19.48
C TRP A 338 -0.28 -22.65 -19.19
N GLN A 339 -1.16 -22.88 -20.16
CA GLN A 339 -2.60 -22.77 -19.95
C GLN A 339 -3.09 -23.75 -18.86
N ALA A 340 -2.49 -24.94 -18.77
CA ALA A 340 -2.83 -25.93 -17.72
C ALA A 340 -2.46 -25.45 -16.30
N TRP A 341 -1.62 -24.42 -16.17
CA TRP A 341 -1.17 -23.85 -14.91
C TRP A 341 -1.84 -22.51 -14.56
N LEU A 342 -2.74 -22.00 -15.40
CA LEU A 342 -3.45 -20.76 -15.11
C LEU A 342 -4.25 -20.86 -13.80
N GLY A 343 -4.10 -19.84 -12.96
CA GLY A 343 -4.72 -19.78 -11.64
C GLY A 343 -4.05 -20.65 -10.57
N ARG A 344 -2.96 -21.35 -10.88
CA ARG A 344 -2.20 -22.15 -9.91
C ARG A 344 -0.94 -21.42 -9.45
N SER A 345 -0.51 -21.73 -8.23
CA SER A 345 0.79 -21.31 -7.72
C SER A 345 1.88 -22.08 -8.46
N VAL A 346 2.81 -21.34 -9.05
CA VAL A 346 3.88 -21.89 -9.85
C VAL A 346 5.20 -21.25 -9.49
N GLU A 347 6.25 -21.96 -9.86
CA GLU A 347 7.62 -21.52 -9.83
C GLU A 347 8.16 -21.49 -11.24
N VAL A 348 8.69 -20.34 -11.63
CA VAL A 348 9.22 -20.08 -12.96
C VAL A 348 10.74 -19.95 -12.85
N TYR A 349 11.43 -20.70 -13.70
CA TYR A 349 12.88 -20.65 -13.90
C TYR A 349 13.16 -20.06 -15.27
N GLY A 350 14.16 -19.20 -15.39
CA GLY A 350 14.48 -18.57 -16.66
C GLY A 350 15.71 -17.67 -16.64
N THR A 351 15.77 -16.79 -17.64
CA THR A 351 16.77 -15.72 -17.69
C THR A 351 16.50 -14.67 -16.60
N PRO A 352 17.51 -13.91 -16.17
CA PRO A 352 17.29 -12.73 -15.34
C PRO A 352 16.22 -11.79 -15.94
N PRO A 353 15.41 -11.12 -15.10
CA PRO A 353 14.37 -10.24 -15.56
C PRO A 353 14.96 -9.06 -16.33
N VAL A 354 14.31 -8.68 -17.42
CA VAL A 354 14.63 -7.48 -18.21
C VAL A 354 13.50 -6.49 -18.04
N TYR A 355 13.80 -5.23 -17.70
CA TYR A 355 12.74 -4.22 -17.61
C TYR A 355 12.24 -3.80 -19.00
N ARG A 356 10.91 -3.75 -19.17
CA ARG A 356 10.26 -3.25 -20.38
C ARG A 356 9.42 -2.02 -20.07
N GLY A 357 9.79 -0.88 -20.68
CA GLY A 357 9.14 0.40 -20.43
C GLY A 357 7.69 0.47 -20.91
N ASP A 358 7.33 -0.25 -21.96
CA ASP A 358 5.96 -0.33 -22.47
C ASP A 358 5.02 -1.15 -21.57
N LEU A 359 5.54 -2.21 -20.94
CA LEU A 359 4.82 -2.97 -19.92
C LEU A 359 4.91 -2.33 -18.52
N ARG A 360 5.84 -1.37 -18.35
CA ARG A 360 6.23 -0.78 -17.06
C ARG A 360 6.56 -1.83 -16.00
N ALA A 361 7.07 -2.98 -16.41
CA ALA A 361 7.30 -4.13 -15.57
C ALA A 361 8.49 -4.96 -16.10
N GLU A 362 8.98 -5.84 -15.25
CA GLU A 362 10.01 -6.83 -15.61
C GLU A 362 9.41 -7.97 -16.43
N ILE A 363 10.16 -8.46 -17.42
CA ILE A 363 9.84 -9.66 -18.20
C ILE A 363 10.91 -10.72 -17.98
N VAL A 364 10.47 -11.95 -17.70
CA VAL A 364 11.31 -13.13 -17.54
C VAL A 364 11.11 -14.05 -18.75
N THR A 365 12.20 -14.46 -19.40
CA THR A 365 12.14 -15.51 -20.42
C THR A 365 12.28 -16.86 -19.71
N ALA A 366 11.15 -17.53 -19.49
CA ALA A 366 11.10 -18.78 -18.77
C ALA A 366 11.62 -19.94 -19.61
N THR A 367 12.54 -20.70 -19.02
CA THR A 367 13.02 -21.98 -19.52
C THR A 367 12.22 -23.15 -18.94
N CYS A 368 11.68 -23.00 -17.72
CA CYS A 368 10.90 -24.03 -17.06
C CYS A 368 9.82 -23.43 -16.14
N ILE A 369 8.69 -24.13 -16.01
CA ILE A 369 7.64 -23.83 -15.05
C ILE A 369 7.30 -25.10 -14.27
N ARG A 370 7.19 -24.99 -12.95
CA ARG A 370 6.82 -26.10 -12.06
C ARG A 370 5.66 -25.69 -11.16
N PRO A 371 4.71 -26.59 -10.86
CA PRO A 371 3.74 -26.31 -9.81
C PRO A 371 4.46 -26.19 -8.46
N LEU A 372 3.99 -25.25 -7.64
CA LEU A 372 4.30 -25.25 -6.22
C LEU A 372 3.31 -26.17 -5.49
N PRO A 373 3.79 -27.03 -4.58
CA PRO A 373 2.95 -27.96 -3.83
C PRO A 373 1.92 -27.27 -2.93
#